data_AF-A0AAV0K0C0-F1
#
_entry.id   AF-A0AAV0K0C0-F1
#
_cell.length_a   1.000
_cell.length_b   1.000
_cell.length_c   1.000
_cell.angle_alpha   90.00
_cell.angle_beta   90.00
_cell.angle_gamma   90.00
#
_symmetry.space_group_name_H-M   'P 1'
#
loop_
_entity.id
_entity.type
_entity.pdbx_description
1 polymer ?
#
loop_
_entity_poly.entity_id
_entity_poly.type
_entity_poly.pdbx_seq_one_letter_code
_entity_poly.pdbx_strand_id
1 'polypeptide(L)'
;MAVFQDEVLNLPLAGIEAVLASDDLQVASEDAVYDFVLKWARIQYPRLEERRDVLGTRLVRLIRFAFMTCRKLRKVLTCNDFDHDVASKVVLDALFFKGETPYRQRALALEEANAPYRRLVERSYKYRPVKVVEFDLPRQQCVVYLDLKRDECTHLFPAGRVYSQAFHLGGQGFFLSAHCNMDQQSSFHCFGLFLGMQEKGSVSFAVDYEFAARSKPTDEFVSKYKGNYTFTGGKAVGYRNLFGVPWEAFMAEDSPFFINSILHLRAELTIRQ
;
A
#
# COMPACT_ATOMS: atom_id res chain seq x y z
N MET A 1 -2.18 -18.97 -1.38
CA MET A 1 -2.96 -18.27 -0.33
C MET A 1 -4.40 -18.75 -0.17
N ALA A 2 -4.99 -19.53 -1.10
CA ALA A 2 -6.34 -20.06 -0.90
C ALA A 2 -6.38 -21.31 0.02
N VAL A 3 -5.30 -22.08 0.11
CA VAL A 3 -5.31 -23.42 0.73
C VAL A 3 -5.35 -23.40 2.28
N PHE A 4 -4.99 -22.29 2.93
CA PHE A 4 -4.95 -22.21 4.40
C PHE A 4 -5.99 -21.26 5.01
N GLN A 5 -6.75 -20.50 4.20
CA GLN A 5 -7.70 -19.54 4.78
C GLN A 5 -8.80 -20.22 5.56
N ASP A 6 -9.33 -21.35 5.08
CA ASP A 6 -10.40 -22.06 5.77
C ASP A 6 -9.91 -22.76 7.05
N GLU A 7 -8.66 -23.22 7.07
CA GLU A 7 -8.05 -23.79 8.29
C GLU A 7 -7.81 -22.72 9.35
N VAL A 8 -7.28 -21.55 8.96
CA VAL A 8 -7.06 -20.43 9.88
C VAL A 8 -8.40 -19.88 10.40
N LEU A 9 -9.46 -19.90 9.58
CA LEU A 9 -10.80 -19.48 10.02
C LEU A 9 -11.38 -20.33 11.15
N ASN A 10 -10.90 -21.58 11.30
CA ASN A 10 -11.32 -22.50 12.35
C ASN A 10 -10.45 -22.45 13.61
N LEU A 11 -9.41 -21.60 13.63
CA LEU A 11 -8.54 -21.49 14.82
C LEU A 11 -9.30 -20.87 16.00
N PRO A 12 -9.02 -21.33 17.23
CA PRO A 12 -9.52 -20.68 18.44
C PRO A 12 -8.89 -19.30 18.60
N LEU A 13 -9.51 -18.46 19.44
CA LEU A 13 -9.08 -17.08 19.67
C LEU A 13 -7.59 -16.93 19.97
N ALA A 14 -7.03 -17.75 20.86
CA ALA A 14 -5.60 -17.71 21.18
C ALA A 14 -4.70 -18.00 19.97
N GLY A 15 -5.14 -18.87 19.06
CA GLY A 15 -4.43 -19.16 17.81
C GLY A 15 -4.45 -17.96 16.86
N ILE A 16 -5.60 -17.31 16.70
CA ILE A 16 -5.69 -16.07 15.90
C ILE A 16 -4.84 -14.96 16.50
N GLU A 17 -4.87 -14.78 17.82
CA GLU A 17 -4.06 -13.75 18.47
C GLU A 17 -2.57 -13.97 18.23
N ALA A 18 -2.10 -15.21 18.36
CA ALA A 18 -0.70 -15.55 18.09
C ALA A 18 -0.30 -15.27 16.63
N VAL A 19 -1.17 -15.61 15.68
CA VAL A 19 -0.94 -15.34 14.24
C VAL A 19 -0.86 -13.84 13.99
N LEU A 20 -1.82 -13.06 14.51
CA LEU A 20 -1.87 -11.62 14.32
C LEU A 20 -0.77 -10.87 15.07
N ALA A 21 -0.24 -11.40 16.18
CA ALA A 21 0.87 -10.75 16.88
C ALA A 21 2.18 -10.72 16.04
N SER A 22 2.32 -11.59 15.04
CA SER A 22 3.53 -11.70 14.22
C SER A 22 3.74 -10.54 13.24
N ASP A 23 4.97 -10.03 13.18
CA ASP A 23 5.45 -9.06 12.16
C ASP A 23 5.73 -9.73 10.81
N ASP A 24 6.16 -10.99 10.84
CA ASP A 24 6.55 -11.76 9.65
C ASP A 24 5.36 -12.39 8.92
N LEU A 25 4.14 -12.12 9.41
CA LEU A 25 2.90 -12.57 8.81
C LEU A 25 2.78 -12.02 7.38
N GLN A 26 2.92 -12.92 6.41
CA GLN A 26 2.85 -12.61 4.98
C GLN A 26 1.40 -12.42 4.54
N VAL A 27 0.95 -11.16 4.49
CA VAL A 27 -0.42 -10.80 4.11
C VAL A 27 -0.42 -9.81 2.95
N ALA A 28 -1.53 -9.75 2.23
CA ALA A 28 -1.68 -8.83 1.11
C ALA A 28 -1.51 -7.37 1.56
N SER A 29 -2.20 -6.99 2.62
CA SER A 29 -2.20 -5.66 3.22
C SER A 29 -2.84 -5.74 4.61
N GLU A 30 -2.70 -4.69 5.42
CA GLU A 30 -3.42 -4.61 6.71
C GLU A 30 -4.94 -4.52 6.52
N ASP A 31 -5.40 -3.95 5.40
CA ASP A 31 -6.82 -3.97 5.02
C ASP A 31 -7.36 -5.41 4.91
N ALA A 32 -6.54 -6.34 4.38
CA ALA A 32 -6.92 -7.75 4.27
C ALA A 32 -6.92 -8.44 5.65
N VAL A 33 -6.05 -8.03 6.57
CA VAL A 33 -6.06 -8.51 7.96
C VAL A 33 -7.35 -8.09 8.65
N TYR A 34 -7.74 -6.81 8.52
CA TYR A 34 -9.00 -6.32 9.07
C TYR A 34 -10.21 -7.09 8.53
N ASP A 35 -10.29 -7.28 7.21
CA ASP A 35 -11.39 -8.05 6.60
C ASP A 35 -11.40 -9.50 7.06
N PHE A 36 -10.23 -10.12 7.21
CA PHE A 36 -10.07 -11.47 7.75
C PHE A 36 -10.55 -11.56 9.21
N VAL A 37 -10.14 -10.63 10.07
CA VAL A 37 -10.54 -10.59 11.48
C VAL A 37 -12.04 -10.45 11.62
N LEU A 38 -12.67 -9.56 10.85
CA LEU A 38 -14.13 -9.44 10.83
C LEU A 38 -14.82 -10.73 10.37
N LYS A 39 -14.32 -11.36 9.30
CA LYS A 39 -14.86 -12.63 8.81
C LYS A 39 -14.76 -13.72 9.88
N TRP A 40 -13.58 -13.88 10.49
CA TRP A 40 -13.35 -14.84 11.57
C TRP A 40 -14.27 -14.59 12.76
N ALA A 41 -14.36 -13.35 13.23
CA ALA A 41 -15.17 -13.00 14.41
C ALA A 41 -16.66 -13.23 14.17
N ARG A 42 -17.17 -13.00 12.95
CA ARG A 42 -18.56 -13.30 12.58
C ARG A 42 -18.87 -14.79 12.54
N ILE A 43 -17.88 -15.63 12.20
CA ILE A 43 -18.02 -17.09 12.17
C ILE A 43 -17.99 -17.65 13.60
N GLN A 44 -17.00 -17.23 14.41
CA GLN A 44 -16.79 -17.76 15.75
C GLN A 44 -17.75 -17.18 16.80
N TYR A 45 -18.20 -15.93 16.60
CA TYR A 45 -19.13 -15.23 17.50
C TYR A 45 -20.34 -14.71 16.70
N PRO A 46 -21.37 -15.55 16.50
CA PRO A 46 -22.58 -15.14 15.77
C PRO A 46 -23.36 -14.04 16.52
N ARG A 47 -23.28 -14.01 17.85
CA ARG A 47 -23.92 -13.00 18.71
C ARG A 47 -23.14 -11.69 18.65
N LEU A 48 -23.85 -10.60 18.39
CA LEU A 48 -23.24 -9.28 18.21
C LEU A 48 -22.51 -8.79 19.47
N GLU A 49 -23.07 -8.99 20.65
CA GLU A 49 -22.50 -8.53 21.92
C GLU A 49 -21.16 -9.23 22.22
N GLU A 50 -21.14 -10.56 22.16
CA GLU A 50 -19.92 -11.37 22.33
C GLU A 50 -18.87 -11.01 21.25
N ARG A 51 -19.31 -10.78 20.01
CA ARG A 51 -18.42 -10.38 18.92
C ARG A 51 -17.78 -9.00 19.18
N ARG A 52 -18.56 -8.02 19.65
CA ARG A 52 -18.09 -6.68 19.99
C ARG A 52 -17.08 -6.73 21.13
N ASP A 53 -17.35 -7.52 22.17
CA ASP A 53 -16.45 -7.68 23.30
C ASP A 53 -15.09 -8.23 22.84
N VAL A 54 -15.07 -9.34 22.10
CA VAL A 54 -13.83 -9.96 21.61
C VAL A 54 -13.07 -9.05 20.64
N LEU A 55 -13.77 -8.41 19.70
CA LEU A 55 -13.15 -7.48 18.76
C LEU A 55 -12.60 -6.25 19.48
N GLY A 56 -13.38 -5.61 20.33
CA GLY A 56 -13.06 -4.34 20.99
C GLY A 56 -12.02 -4.44 22.11
N THR A 57 -11.90 -5.59 22.77
CA THR A 57 -10.97 -5.75 23.90
C THR A 57 -9.67 -6.46 23.49
N ARG A 58 -9.76 -7.50 22.65
CA ARG A 58 -8.64 -8.39 22.33
C ARG A 58 -8.07 -8.14 20.94
N LEU A 59 -8.89 -8.25 19.90
CA LEU A 59 -8.39 -8.24 18.52
C LEU A 59 -8.09 -6.86 17.97
N VAL A 60 -8.74 -5.81 18.47
CA VAL A 60 -8.51 -4.43 18.02
C VAL A 60 -7.04 -4.03 18.14
N ARG A 61 -6.34 -4.50 19.18
CA ARG A 61 -4.95 -4.13 19.44
C ARG A 61 -3.97 -4.83 18.49
N LEU A 62 -4.41 -5.90 17.84
CA LEU A 62 -3.61 -6.70 16.92
C LEU A 62 -3.77 -6.28 15.46
N ILE A 63 -4.72 -5.38 15.17
CA ILE A 63 -4.87 -4.75 13.86
C ILE A 63 -4.04 -3.47 13.85
N ARG A 64 -3.16 -3.32 12.85
CA ARG A 64 -2.25 -2.17 12.73
C ARG A 64 -2.90 -1.05 11.93
N PHE A 65 -3.93 -0.42 12.50
CA PHE A 65 -4.75 0.59 11.81
C PHE A 65 -3.93 1.70 11.11
N ALA A 66 -2.76 2.07 11.67
CA ALA A 66 -1.81 2.99 11.07
C ALA A 66 -1.34 2.62 9.65
N PHE A 67 -1.40 1.35 9.25
CA PHE A 67 -1.00 0.83 7.94
C PHE A 67 -2.17 0.46 7.03
N MET A 68 -3.41 0.67 7.48
CA MET A 68 -4.61 0.51 6.65
C MET A 68 -4.79 1.71 5.71
N THR A 69 -5.55 1.52 4.63
CA THR A 69 -5.90 2.63 3.73
C THR A 69 -6.91 3.58 4.38
N CYS A 70 -6.86 4.87 4.07
CA CYS A 70 -7.85 5.84 4.58
C CYS A 70 -9.29 5.45 4.19
N ARG A 71 -9.47 4.84 3.01
CA ARG A 71 -10.76 4.29 2.58
C ARG A 71 -11.24 3.18 3.51
N LYS A 72 -10.35 2.28 3.95
CA LYS A 72 -10.72 1.22 4.88
C LYS A 72 -10.93 1.76 6.30
N LEU A 73 -10.12 2.70 6.77
CA LEU A 73 -10.34 3.38 8.05
C LEU A 73 -11.71 4.06 8.13
N ARG A 74 -12.19 4.68 7.05
CA ARG A 74 -13.58 5.18 6.97
C ARG A 74 -14.62 4.09 7.18
N LYS A 75 -14.39 2.89 6.65
CA LYS A 75 -15.29 1.73 6.85
C LYS A 75 -15.25 1.17 8.28
N VAL A 76 -14.15 1.39 9.02
CA VAL A 76 -14.07 1.00 10.45
C VAL A 76 -15.07 1.82 11.26
N LEU A 77 -15.18 3.13 11.00
CA LEU A 77 -16.12 4.02 11.70
C LEU A 77 -17.59 3.63 11.51
N THR A 78 -17.93 3.05 10.36
CA THR A 78 -19.30 2.61 10.04
C THR A 78 -19.53 1.12 10.33
N CYS A 79 -18.58 0.43 10.99
CA CYS A 79 -18.67 -1.00 11.22
C CYS A 79 -19.48 -1.30 12.49
N ASN A 80 -20.60 -2.01 12.33
CA ASN A 80 -21.47 -2.37 13.46
C ASN A 80 -20.82 -3.37 14.45
N ASP A 81 -19.71 -4.00 14.06
CA ASP A 81 -19.01 -5.01 14.87
C ASP A 81 -18.04 -4.40 15.89
N PHE A 82 -17.81 -3.08 15.83
CA PHE A 82 -17.06 -2.34 16.81
C PHE A 82 -17.97 -1.36 17.55
N ASP A 83 -17.67 -1.11 18.82
CA ASP A 83 -18.24 0.04 19.51
C ASP A 83 -17.69 1.33 18.90
N HIS A 84 -18.56 2.32 18.78
CA HIS A 84 -18.24 3.58 18.11
C HIS A 84 -17.04 4.29 18.73
N ASP A 85 -16.92 4.27 20.06
CA ASP A 85 -15.81 4.92 20.78
C ASP A 85 -14.47 4.21 20.52
N VAL A 86 -14.47 2.88 20.46
CA VAL A 86 -13.29 2.09 20.15
C VAL A 86 -12.87 2.33 18.71
N ALA A 87 -13.81 2.25 17.77
CA ALA A 87 -13.56 2.50 16.35
C ALA A 87 -13.02 3.91 16.11
N SER A 88 -13.63 4.93 16.73
CA SER A 88 -13.21 6.32 16.61
C SER A 88 -11.80 6.54 17.14
N LYS A 89 -11.49 5.98 18.30
CA LYS A 89 -10.17 6.08 18.92
C LYS A 89 -9.08 5.50 18.02
N VAL A 90 -9.24 4.27 17.54
CA VAL A 90 -8.20 3.63 16.72
C VAL A 90 -8.03 4.28 15.36
N VAL A 91 -9.11 4.82 14.78
CA VAL A 91 -9.04 5.57 13.53
C VAL A 91 -8.33 6.90 13.74
N LEU A 92 -8.62 7.64 14.81
CA LEU A 92 -7.93 8.90 15.12
C LEU A 92 -6.44 8.67 15.37
N ASP A 93 -6.08 7.68 16.20
CA ASP A 93 -4.68 7.33 16.46
C ASP A 93 -3.94 7.00 15.16
N ALA A 94 -4.57 6.24 14.27
CA ALA A 94 -4.01 5.90 12.96
C ALA A 94 -3.83 7.13 12.05
N LEU A 95 -4.81 8.04 12.04
CA LEU A 95 -4.74 9.26 11.24
C LEU A 95 -3.67 10.23 11.76
N PHE A 96 -3.56 10.40 13.07
CA PHE A 96 -2.50 11.20 13.68
C PHE A 96 -1.13 10.64 13.35
N PHE A 97 -0.93 9.33 13.50
CA PHE A 97 0.34 8.71 13.10
C PHE A 97 0.64 8.93 11.61
N LYS A 98 -0.32 8.75 10.71
CA LYS A 98 -0.13 8.98 9.27
C LYS A 98 0.20 10.44 8.93
N GLY A 99 -0.32 11.39 9.69
CA GLY A 99 -0.06 12.83 9.55
C GLY A 99 1.28 13.28 10.11
N GLU A 100 1.94 12.47 10.93
CA GLU A 100 3.25 12.80 11.49
C GLU A 100 4.36 12.85 10.44
N THR A 101 5.42 13.60 10.76
CA THR A 101 6.63 13.65 9.92
C THR A 101 7.30 12.27 9.84
N PRO A 102 8.00 11.93 8.74
CA PRO A 102 8.67 10.64 8.63
C PRO A 102 9.66 10.34 9.76
N TYR A 103 10.33 11.37 10.30
CA TYR A 103 11.21 11.24 11.46
C TYR A 103 10.42 10.83 12.71
N ARG A 104 9.30 11.49 12.98
CA ARG A 104 8.46 11.20 14.14
C ARG A 104 7.76 9.85 14.04
N GLN A 105 7.31 9.46 12.84
CA GLN A 105 6.80 8.11 12.59
C GLN A 105 7.83 7.03 12.94
N ARG A 106 9.10 7.22 12.55
CA ARG A 106 10.19 6.30 12.91
C ARG A 106 10.45 6.27 14.41
N ALA A 107 10.47 7.43 15.08
CA ALA A 107 10.66 7.50 16.53
C ALA A 107 9.55 6.75 17.27
N LEU A 108 8.28 6.99 16.92
CA LEU A 108 7.13 6.30 17.50
C LEU A 108 7.16 4.78 17.23
N ALA A 109 7.56 4.37 16.02
CA ALA A 109 7.71 2.96 15.68
C ALA A 109 8.83 2.27 16.48
N LEU A 110 9.93 2.98 16.77
CA LEU A 110 11.03 2.49 17.61
C LEU A 110 10.61 2.39 19.08
N GLU A 111 9.85 3.36 19.58
CA GLU A 111 9.29 3.33 20.93
C GLU A 111 8.31 2.15 21.11
N GLU A 112 7.42 1.92 20.14
CA GLU A 112 6.50 0.76 20.15
C GLU A 112 7.16 -0.57 19.77
N ALA A 113 8.42 -0.59 19.31
CA ALA A 113 9.09 -1.83 18.91
C ALA A 113 9.23 -2.82 20.07
N ASN A 114 9.23 -2.35 21.31
CA ASN A 114 9.27 -3.18 22.52
C ASN A 114 7.89 -3.33 23.20
N ALA A 115 6.84 -2.72 22.65
CA ALA A 115 5.48 -2.84 23.17
C ALA A 115 4.85 -4.19 22.76
N PRO A 116 3.94 -4.76 23.57
CA PRO A 116 3.39 -6.10 23.32
C PRO A 116 2.58 -6.23 22.02
N TYR A 117 2.08 -5.12 21.46
CA TYR A 117 1.18 -5.14 20.30
C TYR A 117 1.75 -4.50 19.02
N ARG A 118 2.91 -3.81 19.11
CA ARG A 118 3.70 -3.27 17.99
C ARG A 118 2.85 -2.66 16.85
N ARG A 119 1.85 -1.85 17.19
CA ARG A 119 0.81 -1.37 16.26
C ARG A 119 1.36 -0.40 15.21
N LEU A 120 2.47 0.25 15.52
CA LEU A 120 3.19 1.19 14.66
C LEU A 120 4.39 0.55 13.92
N VAL A 121 4.52 -0.78 13.95
CA VAL A 121 5.51 -1.52 13.18
C VAL A 121 4.87 -2.11 11.91
N GLU A 122 5.51 -1.96 10.77
CA GLU A 122 4.99 -2.51 9.49
C GLU A 122 5.11 -4.04 9.48
N ARG A 123 4.08 -4.77 9.01
CA ARG A 123 4.21 -6.22 8.72
C ARG A 123 4.90 -6.46 7.39
N SER A 124 5.23 -7.72 7.15
CA SER A 124 5.60 -8.22 5.82
C SER A 124 4.42 -8.21 4.83
N TYR A 125 4.12 -7.04 4.27
CA TYR A 125 3.07 -6.89 3.25
C TYR A 125 3.54 -7.29 1.86
N LYS A 126 2.70 -8.07 1.15
CA LYS A 126 2.90 -8.36 -0.28
C LYS A 126 2.80 -7.11 -1.15
N TYR A 127 1.89 -6.20 -0.80
CA TYR A 127 1.65 -4.96 -1.54
C TYR A 127 2.15 -3.75 -0.74
N ARG A 128 2.99 -2.91 -1.36
CA ARG A 128 3.58 -1.73 -0.70
C ARG A 128 2.53 -0.66 -0.43
N PRO A 129 2.43 -0.14 0.80
CA PRO A 129 1.55 0.97 1.11
C PRO A 129 1.85 2.20 0.24
N VAL A 130 0.81 2.98 -0.08
CA VAL A 130 0.92 4.24 -0.82
C VAL A 130 0.22 5.36 -0.06
N LYS A 131 0.71 6.58 -0.22
CA LYS A 131 -0.01 7.78 0.21
C LYS A 131 -0.77 8.33 -0.99
N VAL A 132 -2.06 8.59 -0.81
CA VAL A 132 -2.94 9.03 -1.90
C VAL A 132 -3.61 10.34 -1.48
N VAL A 133 -3.55 11.33 -2.37
CA VAL A 133 -4.29 12.58 -2.26
C VAL A 133 -5.31 12.60 -3.40
N GLU A 134 -6.58 12.63 -3.05
CA GLU A 134 -7.70 12.60 -4.00
C GLU A 134 -8.27 14.02 -4.17
N PHE A 135 -8.63 14.37 -5.40
CA PHE A 135 -9.27 15.64 -5.73
C PHE A 135 -10.51 15.34 -6.58
N ASP A 136 -11.67 15.84 -6.14
CA ASP A 136 -12.94 15.61 -6.84
C ASP A 136 -13.25 16.67 -7.89
N LEU A 137 -12.84 17.92 -7.64
CA LEU A 137 -13.12 19.10 -8.47
C LEU A 137 -11.83 19.89 -8.73
N PRO A 138 -11.71 20.58 -9.90
CA PRO A 138 -12.67 20.66 -11.00
C PRO A 138 -12.67 19.41 -11.91
N ARG A 139 -11.67 18.53 -11.75
CA ARG A 139 -11.58 17.24 -12.41
C ARG A 139 -11.22 16.20 -11.37
N GLN A 140 -11.75 15.00 -11.53
CA GLN A 140 -11.36 13.87 -10.70
C GLN A 140 -9.91 13.50 -11.02
N GLN A 141 -9.04 13.67 -10.04
CA GLN A 141 -7.62 13.36 -10.14
C GLN A 141 -7.11 12.82 -8.81
N CYS A 142 -6.03 12.05 -8.83
CA CYS A 142 -5.34 11.64 -7.62
C CYS A 142 -3.83 11.69 -7.80
N VAL A 143 -3.13 12.03 -6.71
CA VAL A 143 -1.68 12.00 -6.62
C VAL A 143 -1.28 10.90 -5.64
N VAL A 144 -0.50 9.95 -6.13
CA VAL A 144 -0.05 8.78 -5.42
C VAL A 144 1.44 8.87 -5.17
N TYR A 145 1.86 8.70 -3.93
CA TYR A 145 3.27 8.62 -3.54
C TYR A 145 3.61 7.19 -3.14
N LEU A 146 4.69 6.68 -3.74
CA LEU A 146 5.24 5.36 -3.47
C LEU A 146 6.72 5.51 -3.13
N ASP A 147 7.09 5.08 -1.93
CA ASP A 147 8.47 5.05 -1.47
C ASP A 147 8.99 3.60 -1.55
N LEU A 148 10.18 3.43 -2.14
CA LEU A 148 10.88 2.14 -2.19
C LEU A 148 12.26 2.30 -1.55
N LYS A 149 12.60 1.44 -0.59
CA LYS A 149 13.95 1.44 -0.03
C LYS A 149 14.95 0.96 -1.08
N ARG A 150 16.20 1.43 -1.03
CA ARG A 150 17.28 0.94 -1.89
C ARG A 150 17.41 -0.59 -1.81
N ASP A 151 17.34 -1.14 -0.60
CA ASP A 151 17.36 -2.59 -0.38
C ASP A 151 16.14 -3.30 -0.97
N GLU A 152 14.98 -2.66 -1.06
CA GLU A 152 13.81 -3.24 -1.75
C GLU A 152 14.03 -3.22 -3.27
N CYS A 153 14.67 -2.16 -3.78
CA CYS A 153 15.02 -2.07 -5.20
C CYS A 153 16.03 -3.14 -5.61
N THR A 154 17.01 -3.53 -4.77
CA THR A 154 17.98 -4.59 -5.14
C THR A 154 17.30 -5.91 -5.47
N HIS A 155 16.23 -6.27 -4.75
CA HIS A 155 15.44 -7.49 -4.98
C HIS A 155 14.61 -7.45 -6.28
N LEU A 156 14.54 -6.32 -6.98
CA LEU A 156 13.91 -6.24 -8.30
C LEU A 156 14.81 -6.78 -9.41
N PHE A 157 16.13 -6.84 -9.23
CA PHE A 157 17.01 -7.34 -10.27
C PHE A 157 17.01 -8.88 -10.35
N PRO A 158 17.08 -9.50 -11.54
CA PRO A 158 17.04 -8.89 -12.87
C PRO A 158 15.62 -8.74 -13.46
N ALA A 159 14.61 -9.37 -12.84
CA ALA A 159 13.24 -9.45 -13.37
C ALA A 159 12.14 -9.43 -12.27
N GLY A 160 12.53 -9.09 -11.04
CA GLY A 160 11.64 -8.93 -9.90
C GLY A 160 10.69 -7.75 -10.05
N ARG A 161 9.61 -7.80 -9.27
CA ARG A 161 8.51 -6.83 -9.32
C ARG A 161 8.01 -6.53 -7.91
N VAL A 162 7.68 -5.26 -7.69
CA VAL A 162 6.94 -4.83 -6.50
C VAL A 162 5.65 -4.16 -6.94
N TYR A 163 4.59 -4.42 -6.18
CA TYR A 163 3.25 -3.91 -6.45
C TYR A 163 2.82 -3.02 -5.29
N SER A 164 2.19 -1.89 -5.60
CA SER A 164 1.55 -1.08 -4.58
C SER A 164 0.25 -1.70 -4.11
N GLN A 165 -0.23 -1.28 -2.94
CA GLN A 165 -1.64 -1.40 -2.58
C GLN A 165 -2.51 -0.67 -3.60
N ALA A 166 -3.74 -1.14 -3.74
CA ALA A 166 -4.68 -0.52 -4.65
C ALA A 166 -5.14 0.84 -4.12
N PHE A 167 -5.15 1.84 -5.00
CA PHE A 167 -5.75 3.16 -4.79
C PHE A 167 -6.89 3.36 -5.78
N HIS A 168 -7.74 4.35 -5.55
CA HIS A 168 -8.97 4.50 -6.35
C HIS A 168 -9.07 5.87 -6.99
N LEU A 169 -9.67 5.90 -8.19
CA LEU A 169 -9.98 7.12 -8.94
C LEU A 169 -11.29 6.87 -9.68
N GLY A 170 -12.29 7.73 -9.51
CA GLY A 170 -13.61 7.55 -10.15
C GLY A 170 -14.28 6.22 -9.83
N GLY A 171 -14.07 5.69 -8.62
CA GLY A 171 -14.58 4.38 -8.19
C GLY A 171 -13.75 3.18 -8.67
N GLN A 172 -12.89 3.34 -9.67
CA GLN A 172 -12.03 2.29 -10.20
C GLN A 172 -10.77 2.10 -9.36
N GLY A 173 -10.39 0.85 -9.09
CA GLY A 173 -9.14 0.48 -8.43
C GLY A 173 -7.95 0.41 -9.38
N PHE A 174 -6.85 1.06 -9.02
CA PHE A 174 -5.57 1.11 -9.71
C PHE A 174 -4.43 0.67 -8.79
N PHE A 175 -3.30 0.29 -9.37
CA PHE A 175 -2.08 -0.02 -8.64
C PHE A 175 -0.83 0.36 -9.46
N LEU A 176 0.27 0.66 -8.78
CA LEU A 176 1.58 0.83 -9.39
C LEU A 176 2.35 -0.49 -9.36
N SER A 177 3.11 -0.76 -10.40
CA SER A 177 4.06 -1.85 -10.48
C SER A 177 5.42 -1.29 -10.88
N ALA A 178 6.38 -1.41 -9.97
CA ALA A 178 7.79 -1.13 -10.25
C ALA A 178 8.53 -2.44 -10.48
N HIS A 179 9.43 -2.46 -11.46
CA HIS A 179 10.15 -3.67 -11.82
C HIS A 179 11.46 -3.39 -12.55
N CYS A 180 12.36 -4.37 -12.51
CA CYS A 180 13.50 -4.40 -13.40
C CYS A 180 13.09 -4.99 -14.74
N ASN A 181 13.27 -4.23 -15.82
CA ASN A 181 13.06 -4.70 -17.19
C ASN A 181 14.39 -4.92 -17.86
N MET A 182 14.45 -5.90 -18.75
CA MET A 182 15.49 -5.94 -19.78
C MET A 182 14.97 -5.18 -21.01
N ASP A 183 15.68 -4.15 -21.45
CA ASP A 183 15.36 -3.53 -22.72
C ASP A 183 15.94 -4.39 -23.86
N GLN A 184 15.05 -4.88 -24.75
CA GLN A 184 15.43 -5.80 -25.84
C GLN A 184 16.30 -5.12 -26.89
N GLN A 185 16.20 -3.80 -27.05
CA GLN A 185 16.99 -3.05 -28.04
C GLN A 185 18.39 -2.71 -27.53
N SER A 186 18.49 -2.26 -26.29
CA SER A 186 19.75 -1.80 -25.70
C SER A 186 20.48 -2.85 -24.85
N SER A 187 19.85 -4.01 -24.62
CA SER A 187 20.42 -5.16 -23.91
C SER A 187 20.91 -4.87 -22.49
N PHE A 188 20.36 -3.83 -21.84
CA PHE A 188 20.61 -3.54 -20.42
C PHE A 188 19.34 -3.62 -19.59
N HIS A 189 19.53 -3.89 -18.30
CA HIS A 189 18.47 -3.85 -17.31
C HIS A 189 18.15 -2.40 -16.91
N CYS A 190 16.89 -2.05 -16.71
CA CYS A 190 16.48 -0.71 -16.31
C CYS A 190 15.25 -0.73 -15.40
N PHE A 191 15.08 0.35 -14.63
CA PHE A 191 13.93 0.49 -13.74
C PHE A 191 12.72 0.98 -14.52
N GLY A 192 11.64 0.20 -14.47
CA GLY A 192 10.35 0.51 -15.08
C GLY A 192 9.27 0.77 -14.04
N LEU A 193 8.33 1.66 -14.39
CA LEU A 193 7.15 1.97 -13.57
C LEU A 193 5.89 1.94 -14.43
N PHE A 194 4.87 1.25 -13.93
CA PHE A 194 3.65 0.95 -14.66
C PHE A 194 2.43 1.15 -13.77
N LEU A 195 1.36 1.62 -14.39
CA LEU A 195 0.03 1.76 -13.84
C LEU A 195 -0.85 0.62 -14.35
N GLY A 196 -1.41 -0.16 -13.44
CA GLY A 196 -2.37 -1.21 -13.73
C GLY A 196 -3.75 -0.89 -13.17
N MET A 197 -4.78 -1.44 -13.80
CA MET A 197 -6.16 -1.38 -13.33
C MET A 197 -6.57 -2.74 -12.75
N GLN A 198 -7.15 -2.76 -11.55
CA GLN A 198 -7.47 -3.99 -10.81
C GLN A 198 -8.71 -4.72 -11.37
N GLU A 199 -9.69 -3.99 -11.90
CA GLU A 199 -10.95 -4.60 -12.33
C GLU A 199 -10.95 -5.06 -13.79
N LYS A 200 -11.70 -6.15 -14.04
CA LYS A 200 -12.10 -6.65 -15.35
C LYS A 200 -13.58 -6.32 -15.62
N GLY A 201 -13.95 -5.04 -15.48
CA GLY A 201 -15.28 -4.56 -15.84
C GLY A 201 -15.42 -4.29 -17.34
N SER A 202 -16.64 -4.27 -17.85
CA SER A 202 -16.95 -3.95 -19.26
C SER A 202 -16.82 -2.45 -19.60
N VAL A 203 -16.38 -1.63 -18.65
CA VAL A 203 -16.32 -0.17 -18.78
C VAL A 203 -14.90 0.23 -19.14
N SER A 204 -14.75 0.98 -20.22
CA SER A 204 -13.50 1.63 -20.57
C SER A 204 -13.25 2.85 -19.70
N PHE A 205 -12.04 3.01 -19.19
CA PHE A 205 -11.69 4.12 -18.30
C PHE A 205 -10.44 4.85 -18.81
N ALA A 206 -10.64 6.07 -19.29
CA ALA A 206 -9.58 6.88 -19.92
C ALA A 206 -8.88 7.78 -18.90
N VAL A 207 -7.55 7.68 -18.82
CA VAL A 207 -6.73 8.38 -17.83
C VAL A 207 -5.53 9.01 -18.51
N ASP A 208 -5.27 10.27 -18.18
CA ASP A 208 -3.95 10.90 -18.35
C ASP A 208 -3.14 10.62 -17.09
N TYR A 209 -1.88 10.19 -17.25
CA TYR A 209 -1.01 9.90 -16.13
C TYR A 209 0.39 10.50 -16.30
N GLU A 210 0.97 10.94 -15.19
CA GLU A 210 2.34 11.41 -15.09
C GLU A 210 3.08 10.61 -14.02
N PHE A 211 4.26 10.09 -14.36
CA PHE A 211 5.22 9.57 -13.40
C PHE A 211 6.33 10.58 -13.17
N ALA A 212 6.63 10.83 -11.91
CA ALA A 212 7.72 11.68 -11.47
C ALA A 212 8.52 10.98 -10.37
N ALA A 213 9.77 11.41 -10.19
CA ALA A 213 10.63 10.94 -9.11
C ALA A 213 11.34 12.13 -8.47
N ARG A 214 11.54 12.06 -7.15
CA ARG A 214 12.29 13.10 -6.44
C ARG A 214 13.77 13.00 -6.77
N SER A 215 14.38 14.14 -7.01
CA SER A 215 15.79 14.26 -7.41
C SER A 215 16.61 14.80 -6.23
N LYS A 216 17.71 14.13 -5.86
CA LYS A 216 18.61 14.56 -4.77
C LYS A 216 19.20 15.97 -5.00
N PRO A 217 19.61 16.38 -6.22
CA PRO A 217 20.11 17.74 -6.46
C PRO A 217 19.11 18.87 -6.21
N THR A 218 17.82 18.67 -6.49
CA THR A 218 16.80 19.73 -6.40
C THR A 218 15.86 19.55 -5.21
N ASP A 219 15.83 18.36 -4.59
CA ASP A 219 14.83 17.90 -3.63
C ASP A 219 13.37 18.00 -4.11
N GLU A 220 13.19 18.12 -5.44
CA GLU A 220 11.88 18.29 -6.09
C GLU A 220 11.51 17.06 -6.91
N PHE A 221 10.20 16.85 -7.10
CA PHE A 221 9.69 15.85 -8.03
C PHE A 221 9.87 16.31 -9.47
N VAL A 222 10.65 15.57 -10.24
CA VAL A 222 10.88 15.82 -11.66
C VAL A 222 10.06 14.84 -12.49
N SER A 223 9.25 15.36 -13.42
CA SER A 223 8.50 14.57 -14.39
C SER A 223 9.44 13.67 -15.19
N LYS A 224 9.14 12.37 -15.23
CA LYS A 224 9.91 11.34 -15.95
C LYS A 224 9.19 10.83 -17.17
N TYR A 225 7.86 10.68 -17.08
CA TYR A 225 7.05 10.20 -18.19
C TYR A 225 5.63 10.70 -18.08
N LYS A 226 5.02 11.03 -19.21
CA LYS A 226 3.61 11.35 -19.33
C LYS A 226 3.01 10.45 -20.40
N GLY A 227 1.82 9.95 -20.14
CA GLY A 227 1.09 9.12 -21.07
C GLY A 227 -0.41 9.28 -20.88
N ASN A 228 -1.15 8.70 -21.81
CA ASN A 228 -2.58 8.52 -21.67
C ASN A 228 -2.94 7.11 -22.09
N TYR A 229 -4.01 6.58 -21.49
CA TYR A 229 -4.49 5.26 -21.85
C TYR A 229 -5.96 5.08 -21.51
N THR A 230 -6.65 4.32 -22.34
CA THR A 230 -8.01 3.84 -22.08
C THR A 230 -7.92 2.40 -21.60
N PHE A 231 -8.13 2.19 -20.31
CA PHE A 231 -8.11 0.87 -19.70
C PHE A 231 -9.42 0.12 -20.00
N THR A 232 -9.30 -1.11 -20.49
CA THR A 232 -10.43 -2.04 -20.71
C THR A 232 -10.33 -3.30 -19.85
N GLY A 233 -9.43 -3.29 -18.85
CA GLY A 233 -9.15 -4.41 -17.94
C GLY A 233 -7.90 -5.20 -18.30
N GLY A 234 -7.21 -5.72 -17.28
CA GLY A 234 -6.15 -6.74 -17.43
C GLY A 234 -4.82 -6.30 -18.04
N LYS A 235 -4.62 -5.00 -18.32
CA LYS A 235 -3.35 -4.47 -18.87
C LYS A 235 -2.77 -3.38 -17.98
N ALA A 236 -1.45 -3.38 -17.86
CA ALA A 236 -0.68 -2.30 -17.25
C ALA A 236 0.03 -1.49 -18.34
N VAL A 237 0.11 -0.18 -18.15
CA VAL A 237 0.78 0.76 -19.05
C VAL A 237 1.79 1.59 -18.29
N GLY A 238 2.84 2.04 -18.95
CA GLY A 238 3.89 2.81 -18.30
C GLY A 238 5.14 2.88 -19.13
N TYR A 239 6.27 3.05 -18.46
CA TYR A 239 7.54 3.27 -19.13
C TYR A 239 8.60 2.30 -18.63
N ARG A 240 9.29 1.64 -19.57
CA ARG A 240 10.25 0.57 -19.27
C ARG A 240 11.52 1.08 -18.60
N ASN A 241 12.00 2.25 -18.99
CA ASN A 241 13.21 2.87 -18.48
C ASN A 241 12.89 4.27 -17.91
N LEU A 242 12.25 4.31 -16.75
CA LEU A 242 11.77 5.55 -16.12
C LEU A 242 12.86 6.61 -15.93
N PHE A 243 14.10 6.19 -15.67
CA PHE A 243 15.21 7.08 -15.37
C PHE A 243 16.13 7.35 -16.56
N GLY A 244 15.95 6.66 -17.68
CA GLY A 244 16.79 6.81 -18.87
C GLY A 244 18.21 6.27 -18.69
N VAL A 245 18.47 5.44 -17.68
CA VAL A 245 19.81 4.91 -17.35
C VAL A 245 19.78 3.40 -17.11
N PRO A 246 20.91 2.69 -17.30
CA PRO A 246 21.05 1.29 -16.91
C PRO A 246 20.87 1.07 -15.41
N TRP A 247 20.56 -0.17 -15.03
CA TRP A 247 20.28 -0.58 -13.67
C TRP A 247 21.47 -0.34 -12.74
N GLU A 248 22.68 -0.58 -13.22
CA GLU A 248 23.92 -0.38 -12.48
C GLU A 248 24.09 1.10 -12.11
N ALA A 249 23.85 2.01 -13.06
CA ALA A 249 23.89 3.45 -12.82
C ALA A 249 22.73 3.93 -11.94
N PHE A 250 21.53 3.35 -12.12
CA PHE A 250 20.39 3.63 -11.26
C PHE A 250 20.67 3.25 -9.80
N MET A 251 21.26 2.09 -9.54
CA MET A 251 21.55 1.56 -8.21
C MET A 251 22.89 2.01 -7.61
N ALA A 252 23.68 2.82 -8.33
CA ALA A 252 24.97 3.32 -7.87
C ALA A 252 24.84 4.14 -6.56
N GLU A 253 25.91 4.20 -5.78
CA GLU A 253 25.94 4.95 -4.51
C GLU A 253 25.70 6.45 -4.72
N ASP A 254 26.25 6.99 -5.81
CA ASP A 254 26.15 8.38 -6.24
C ASP A 254 24.87 8.68 -7.06
N SER A 255 24.00 7.68 -7.24
CA SER A 255 22.73 7.84 -7.96
C SER A 255 21.92 9.02 -7.41
N PRO A 256 21.46 9.94 -8.27
CA PRO A 256 20.73 11.14 -7.84
C PRO A 256 19.30 10.84 -7.42
N PHE A 257 18.81 9.60 -7.55
CA PHE A 257 17.41 9.25 -7.31
C PHE A 257 17.12 8.72 -5.90
N PHE A 258 18.16 8.37 -5.13
CA PHE A 258 18.01 7.88 -3.77
C PHE A 258 18.36 8.98 -2.75
N ILE A 259 17.38 9.35 -1.93
CA ILE A 259 17.52 10.32 -0.84
C ILE A 259 17.38 9.55 0.47
N ASN A 260 18.43 9.55 1.30
CA ASN A 260 18.49 8.73 2.53
C ASN A 260 18.14 7.24 2.28
N SER A 261 18.67 6.68 1.18
CA SER A 261 18.41 5.30 0.73
C SER A 261 16.95 5.00 0.39
N ILE A 262 16.15 6.01 0.06
CA ILE A 262 14.75 5.86 -0.37
C ILE A 262 14.60 6.47 -1.77
N LEU A 263 13.97 5.72 -2.66
CA LEU A 263 13.46 6.19 -3.93
C LEU A 263 12.04 6.71 -3.72
N HIS A 264 11.82 8.00 -4.01
CA HIS A 264 10.52 8.64 -3.89
C HIS A 264 9.86 8.77 -5.26
N LEU A 265 8.79 8.03 -5.50
CA LEU A 265 8.01 8.06 -6.74
C LEU A 265 6.69 8.78 -6.52
N ARG A 266 6.24 9.50 -7.55
CA ARG A 266 4.92 10.13 -7.62
C ARG A 266 4.24 9.69 -8.91
N ALA A 267 2.99 9.28 -8.82
CA ALA A 267 2.11 9.11 -9.97
C ALA A 267 0.91 10.05 -9.82
N GLU A 268 0.67 10.89 -10.81
CA GLU A 268 -0.52 11.71 -10.91
C GLU A 268 -1.44 11.12 -11.98
N LEU A 269 -2.71 10.94 -11.66
CA LEU A 269 -3.71 10.40 -12.57
C LEU A 269 -4.89 11.37 -12.64
N THR A 270 -5.36 11.62 -13.86
CA THR A 270 -6.52 12.49 -14.11
C THR A 270 -7.49 11.78 -15.04
N ILE A 271 -8.76 11.74 -14.68
CA ILE A 271 -9.81 11.17 -15.54
C ILE A 271 -9.97 12.08 -16.76
N ARG A 272 -9.95 11.47 -17.95
CA ARG A 272 -10.31 12.15 -19.19
C ARG A 272 -11.84 12.16 -19.30
N GLN A 273 -12.41 13.35 -19.35
CA GLN A 273 -13.82 13.56 -19.68
C GLN A 273 -14.05 13.40 -21.18
#